data_AF-A0A7D5MV07-F1
#
_entry.id   AF-A0A7D5MV07-F1
#
_cell.length_a   1.000
_cell.length_b   1.000
_cell.length_c   1.000
_cell.angle_alpha   90.00
_cell.angle_beta   90.00
_cell.angle_gamma   90.00
#
_symmetry.space_group_name_H-M   'P 1'
#
loop_
_entity.id
_entity.type
_entity.pdbx_description
1 polymer ?
#
loop_
_entity_poly.entity_id
_entity_poly.type
_entity_poly.pdbx_seq_one_letter_code
_entity_poly.pdbx_strand_id
1 'polypeptide(L)'
;MRSDGTTDVARFTILNAPVTATPLARTGVLAGLIDSEPPERWTVTVEAQLEFLDDAGKRLDGFSAKVSRTRDLEGGVTYNERQRFWYDLLSATMKEFDQQMDAGLSKHARRWMD
;
A
#
# COMPACT_ATOMS: atom_id res chain seq x y z
N MET A 1 21.27 13.94 -33.42
CA MET A 1 20.94 12.88 -32.44
C MET A 1 22.09 12.82 -31.46
N ARG A 2 21.87 13.24 -30.22
CA ARG A 2 22.85 13.13 -29.13
C ARG A 2 22.14 12.37 -28.03
N SER A 3 22.51 11.10 -27.87
CA SER A 3 22.22 10.36 -26.64
C SER A 3 23.35 10.73 -25.69
N ASP A 4 23.08 11.65 -24.78
CA ASP A 4 24.01 12.00 -23.73
C ASP A 4 23.77 10.97 -22.61
N GLY A 5 24.22 9.73 -22.86
CA GLY A 5 24.08 8.63 -21.90
C GLY A 5 24.90 8.90 -20.65
N THR A 6 24.32 9.56 -19.66
CA THR A 6 24.51 9.19 -18.25
C THR A 6 23.54 8.07 -17.96
N THR A 7 23.99 7.05 -17.22
CA THR A 7 23.16 5.93 -16.82
C THR A 7 22.31 6.39 -15.64
N ASP A 8 21.39 7.33 -15.88
CA ASP A 8 20.50 7.82 -14.83
C ASP A 8 19.61 6.65 -14.39
N VAL A 9 19.83 6.17 -13.15
CA VAL A 9 19.13 5.00 -12.60
C VAL A 9 17.94 5.48 -11.77
N ALA A 10 16.76 4.93 -12.07
CA ALA A 10 15.61 5.02 -11.18
C ALA A 10 15.65 3.88 -10.14
N ARG A 11 15.61 4.21 -8.85
CA ARG A 11 15.52 3.25 -7.74
C ARG A 11 14.15 3.35 -7.09
N PHE A 12 13.43 2.22 -7.08
CA PHE A 12 12.19 2.08 -6.32
C PHE A 12 12.45 1.30 -5.03
N THR A 13 12.06 1.89 -3.90
CA THR A 13 12.25 1.32 -2.56
C THR A 13 10.92 1.24 -1.86
N ILE A 14 10.52 0.03 -1.45
CA ILE A 14 9.39 -0.15 -0.54
C ILE A 14 9.88 0.18 0.86
N LEU A 15 9.34 1.26 1.45
CA LEU A 15 9.71 1.71 2.78
C LEU A 15 8.92 0.98 3.86
N ASN A 16 7.64 0.71 3.59
CA ASN A 16 6.77 0.03 4.55
C ASN A 16 5.60 -0.67 3.83
N ALA A 17 5.27 -1.88 4.25
CA ALA A 17 4.13 -2.63 3.68
C ALA A 17 3.39 -3.52 4.72
N PRO A 18 3.00 -2.99 5.90
CA PRO A 18 2.42 -3.81 6.94
C PRO A 18 0.94 -4.10 6.67
N VAL A 19 0.53 -5.30 7.03
CA VAL A 19 -0.86 -5.73 7.11
C VAL A 19 -1.12 -6.18 8.54
N THR A 20 -1.96 -5.44 9.27
CA THR A 20 -2.21 -5.68 10.70
C THR A 20 -3.67 -6.01 10.96
N ALA A 21 -3.89 -7.02 11.81
CA ALA A 21 -5.19 -7.39 12.35
C ALA A 21 -5.30 -6.93 13.80
N THR A 22 -6.43 -6.39 14.20
CA THR A 22 -6.72 -6.06 15.60
C THR A 22 -8.12 -6.56 15.96
N PRO A 23 -8.25 -7.52 16.87
CA PRO A 23 -9.56 -7.98 17.33
C PRO A 23 -10.36 -6.82 17.94
N LEU A 24 -11.65 -6.75 17.61
CA LEU A 24 -12.58 -5.77 18.18
C LEU A 24 -13.30 -6.38 19.39
N ALA A 25 -13.39 -5.62 20.48
CA ALA A 25 -14.04 -6.07 21.70
C ALA A 25 -15.56 -6.27 21.47
N ARG A 26 -16.11 -7.37 22.00
CA ARG A 26 -17.56 -7.60 22.00
C ARG A 26 -18.20 -6.89 23.18
N THR A 27 -19.10 -5.95 22.92
CA THR A 27 -19.97 -5.38 23.96
C THR A 27 -21.14 -6.33 24.22
N GLY A 28 -21.04 -7.21 25.22
CA GLY A 28 -22.18 -8.05 25.58
C GLY A 28 -21.88 -9.08 26.68
N VAL A 29 -22.54 -8.92 27.82
CA VAL A 29 -22.49 -9.75 29.04
C VAL A 29 -23.13 -11.16 28.87
N LEU A 30 -23.36 -11.59 27.63
CA LEU A 30 -23.99 -12.87 27.26
C LEU A 30 -23.06 -13.71 26.37
N ALA A 31 -21.74 -13.64 26.59
CA ALA A 31 -20.72 -14.39 25.84
C ALA A 31 -20.69 -15.90 26.13
N GLY A 32 -21.79 -16.47 26.64
CA GLY A 32 -21.82 -17.83 27.17
C GLY A 32 -22.11 -18.94 26.17
N LEU A 33 -22.58 -18.67 24.94
CA LEU A 33 -23.16 -19.75 24.10
C LEU A 33 -22.96 -19.65 22.58
N ILE A 34 -22.07 -18.79 22.05
CA ILE A 34 -21.81 -18.77 20.60
C ILE A 34 -20.31 -18.68 20.35
N ASP A 35 -19.74 -19.82 19.93
CA ASP A 35 -18.33 -20.06 19.56
C ASP A 35 -17.97 -19.40 18.21
N SER A 36 -18.39 -18.14 18.02
CA SER A 36 -18.12 -17.38 16.79
C SER A 36 -16.82 -16.59 16.92
N GLU A 37 -16.07 -16.49 15.84
CA GLU A 37 -14.85 -15.68 15.74
C GLU A 37 -15.14 -14.19 15.99
N PRO A 38 -14.34 -13.44 16.78
CA PRO A 38 -14.57 -12.02 17.01
C PRO A 38 -14.42 -11.20 15.72
N PRO A 39 -15.13 -10.07 15.60
CA PRO A 39 -14.87 -9.12 14.51
C PRO A 39 -13.43 -8.59 14.61
N GLU A 40 -12.83 -8.28 13.45
CA GLU A 40 -11.44 -7.86 13.34
C GLU A 40 -11.34 -6.56 12.56
N ARG A 41 -10.46 -5.65 13.00
CA ARG A 41 -10.07 -4.48 12.23
C ARG A 41 -8.77 -4.76 11.50
N TRP A 42 -8.81 -4.66 10.18
CA TRP A 42 -7.64 -4.82 9.33
C TRP A 42 -7.13 -3.48 8.83
N THR A 43 -5.83 -3.25 8.93
CA THR A 43 -5.16 -2.08 8.35
C THR A 43 -4.07 -2.53 7.40
N VAL A 44 -4.14 -2.06 6.16
CA VAL A 44 -3.11 -2.26 5.13
C VAL A 44 -2.44 -0.92 4.90
N THR A 45 -1.12 -0.89 4.98
CA THR A 45 -0.34 0.30 4.60
C THR A 45 0.65 -0.09 3.52
N VAL A 46 0.81 0.78 2.52
CA VAL A 46 1.83 0.67 1.48
C VAL A 46 2.53 2.02 1.38
N GLU A 47 3.84 2.02 1.55
CA GLU A 47 4.70 3.19 1.49
C GLU A 47 5.92 2.86 0.66
N ALA A 48 6.18 3.66 -0.35
CA ALA A 48 7.34 3.49 -1.21
C ALA A 48 7.89 4.83 -1.67
N GLN A 49 9.10 4.76 -2.20
CA GLN A 49 9.85 5.90 -2.69
C GLN A 49 10.48 5.56 -4.05
N LEU A 50 10.35 6.48 -5.00
CA LEU A 50 11.10 6.45 -6.25
C LEU A 50 12.16 7.55 -6.21
N GLU A 51 13.40 7.19 -6.52
CA GLU A 51 14.55 8.11 -6.57
C GLU A 51 15.19 8.05 -7.95
N PHE A 52 15.58 9.20 -8.48
CA PHE A 52 16.43 9.31 -9.67
C PHE A 52 17.85 9.59 -9.20
N LEU A 53 18.82 8.81 -9.68
CA LEU A 53 20.21 8.83 -9.22
C LEU A 53 21.14 9.12 -10.40
N ASP A 54 22.25 9.80 -10.15
CA ASP A 54 23.36 9.89 -11.12
C ASP A 54 24.21 8.61 -11.13
N ASP A 55 25.19 8.57 -12.03
CA ASP A 55 26.15 7.46 -12.18
C ASP A 55 26.96 7.18 -10.90
N ALA A 56 27.08 8.14 -9.99
CA ALA A 56 27.74 7.99 -8.70
C ALA A 56 26.79 7.53 -7.58
N GLY A 57 25.51 7.30 -7.90
CA GLY A 57 24.48 6.90 -6.96
C GLY A 57 23.94 8.03 -6.08
N LYS A 58 24.27 9.30 -6.40
CA LYS A 58 23.74 10.46 -5.68
C LYS A 58 22.32 10.74 -6.17
N ARG A 59 21.41 10.98 -5.22
CA ARG A 59 20.03 11.36 -5.53
C ARG A 59 19.98 12.72 -6.23
N LEU A 60 19.37 12.72 -7.40
CA LEU A 60 19.08 13.90 -8.22
C LEU A 60 17.67 14.42 -7.95
N ASP A 61 16.69 13.52 -7.86
CA ASP A 61 15.29 13.83 -7.58
C ASP A 61 14.57 12.59 -7.01
N GLY A 62 13.29 12.70 -6.68
CA GLY A 62 12.45 11.58 -6.30
C GLY A 62 11.20 11.99 -5.53
N PHE A 63 10.26 11.07 -5.42
CA PHE A 63 9.02 11.26 -4.68
C PHE A 63 8.67 10.00 -3.89
N SER A 64 7.76 10.14 -2.93
CA SER A 64 7.20 9.01 -2.18
C SER A 64 5.68 9.01 -2.27
N ALA A 65 5.11 7.82 -2.11
CA ALA A 65 3.68 7.60 -2.01
C ALA A 65 3.40 6.76 -0.76
N LYS A 66 2.30 7.10 -0.08
CA LYS A 66 1.85 6.39 1.13
C LYS A 66 0.35 6.30 1.14
N VAL A 67 -0.15 5.07 1.19
CA VAL A 67 -1.57 4.76 1.34
C VAL A 67 -1.75 3.90 2.58
N SER A 68 -2.75 4.23 3.38
CA SER A 68 -3.19 3.40 4.51
C SER A 68 -4.70 3.27 4.47
N ARG A 69 -5.18 2.03 4.54
CA ARG A 69 -6.61 1.72 4.46
C ARG A 69 -6.99 0.76 5.59
N THR A 70 -8.03 1.13 6.30
CA THR A 70 -8.57 0.34 7.41
C THR A 70 -9.98 -0.12 7.08
N ARG A 71 -10.28 -1.40 7.32
CA ARG A 71 -11.62 -1.96 7.16
C ARG A 71 -11.88 -3.01 8.23
N ASP A 72 -13.11 -3.06 8.71
CA ASP A 72 -13.56 -4.03 9.70
C ASP A 72 -14.14 -5.25 8.98
N LEU A 73 -13.72 -6.44 9.42
CA LEU A 73 -14.27 -7.73 9.02
C LEU A 73 -15.18 -8.22 10.14
N GLU A 74 -16.42 -8.55 9.78
CA GLU A 74 -17.38 -9.10 10.71
C GLU A 74 -16.97 -10.51 11.17
N GLY A 75 -17.31 -10.84 12.41
CA GLY A 75 -17.04 -12.16 12.96
C GLY A 75 -17.98 -13.22 12.37
N GLY A 76 -17.49 -14.45 12.19
CA GLY A 76 -18.32 -15.57 11.71
C GLY A 76 -18.62 -15.56 10.22
N VAL A 77 -17.87 -14.78 9.43
CA VAL A 77 -17.93 -14.83 7.95
C VAL A 77 -17.46 -16.18 7.40
N THR A 78 -18.01 -16.56 6.25
CA THR A 78 -17.53 -17.72 5.49
C THR A 78 -16.12 -17.47 4.92
N TYR A 79 -15.44 -18.56 4.53
CA TYR A 79 -14.13 -18.47 3.87
C TYR A 79 -14.17 -17.59 2.61
N ASN A 80 -15.20 -17.74 1.78
CA ASN A 80 -15.35 -16.98 0.54
C ASN A 80 -15.55 -15.48 0.79
N GLU A 81 -16.34 -15.12 1.81
CA GLU A 81 -16.54 -13.73 2.20
C GLU A 81 -15.24 -13.11 2.73
N ARG A 82 -14.47 -13.87 3.52
CA ARG A 82 -13.15 -13.44 4.00
C ARG A 82 -12.17 -13.23 2.85
N GLN A 83 -12.11 -14.13 1.87
CA GLN A 83 -11.26 -13.96 0.68
C GLN A 83 -11.67 -12.71 -0.12
N ARG A 84 -12.98 -12.48 -0.29
CA ARG A 84 -13.49 -11.30 -0.98
C ARG A 84 -13.15 -10.01 -0.22
N PHE A 85 -13.30 -10.01 1.10
CA PHE A 85 -12.91 -8.89 1.95
C PHE A 85 -11.44 -8.51 1.73
N TRP A 86 -10.55 -9.51 1.73
CA TRP A 86 -9.13 -9.32 1.51
C TRP A 86 -8.82 -8.75 0.13
N TYR A 87 -9.40 -9.37 -0.90
CA TYR A 87 -9.25 -8.91 -2.27
C TYR A 87 -9.68 -7.45 -2.41
N ASP A 88 -10.87 -7.10 -1.94
CA ASP A 88 -11.40 -5.74 -2.01
C ASP A 88 -10.50 -4.73 -1.29
N LEU A 89 -10.01 -5.08 -0.09
CA LEU A 89 -9.13 -4.21 0.71
C LEU A 89 -7.79 -3.98 0.02
N LEU A 90 -7.14 -5.04 -0.46
CA LEU A 90 -5.86 -4.97 -1.18
C LEU A 90 -6.00 -4.24 -2.51
N SER A 91 -6.99 -4.60 -3.33
CA SER A 91 -7.23 -3.97 -4.63
C SER A 91 -7.50 -2.47 -4.50
N ALA A 92 -8.31 -2.07 -3.51
CA ALA A 92 -8.56 -0.65 -3.27
C ALA A 92 -7.30 0.10 -2.80
N THR A 93 -6.49 -0.54 -1.94
CA THR A 93 -5.23 0.05 -1.44
C THR A 93 -4.21 0.23 -2.57
N MET A 94 -3.99 -0.81 -3.37
CA MET A 94 -3.05 -0.76 -4.50
C MET A 94 -3.53 0.20 -5.58
N LYS A 95 -4.83 0.23 -5.90
CA LYS A 95 -5.37 1.18 -6.88
C LYS A 95 -5.09 2.64 -6.48
N GLU A 96 -5.26 2.98 -5.21
CA GLU A 96 -4.95 4.33 -4.73
C GLU A 96 -3.45 4.59 -4.72
N PHE A 97 -2.64 3.59 -4.36
CA PHE A 97 -1.19 3.70 -4.38
C PHE A 97 -0.67 3.95 -5.80
N ASP A 98 -1.17 3.21 -6.78
CA ASP A 98 -0.84 3.38 -8.20
C ASP A 98 -1.19 4.79 -8.68
N GLN A 99 -2.37 5.31 -8.31
CA GLN A 99 -2.77 6.68 -8.64
C GLN A 99 -1.81 7.73 -8.04
N GLN A 100 -1.36 7.55 -6.79
CA GLN A 100 -0.39 8.46 -6.18
C GLN A 100 0.98 8.36 -6.87
N MET A 101 1.41 7.15 -7.22
CA MET A 101 2.66 6.91 -7.94
C MET A 101 2.64 7.53 -9.34
N ASP A 102 1.56 7.35 -10.10
CA ASP A 102 1.37 7.94 -11.43
C ASP A 102 1.36 9.47 -11.39
N ALA A 103 0.71 10.05 -10.38
CA ALA A 103 0.71 11.50 -10.16
C ALA A 103 2.12 12.02 -9.84
N GLY A 104 2.86 11.29 -8.99
CA GLY A 104 4.25 11.59 -8.66
C GLY A 104 5.16 11.50 -9.89
N LEU A 105 5.05 10.43 -10.66
CA LEU A 105 5.80 10.23 -11.90
C LEU A 105 5.50 11.34 -12.91
N SER A 106 4.23 11.63 -13.14
CA SER A 106 3.80 12.71 -14.05
C SER A 106 4.33 14.08 -13.66
N LYS A 107 4.55 14.33 -12.37
CA LYS A 107 5.04 15.61 -11.84
C LYS A 107 6.57 15.70 -11.81
N HIS A 108 7.26 14.62 -11.45
CA HIS A 108 8.70 14.62 -11.16
C HIS A 108 9.54 13.94 -12.26
N ALA A 109 8.98 12.98 -12.99
CA ALA A 109 9.72 12.18 -13.96
C ALA A 109 9.82 12.80 -15.35
N ARG A 110 9.01 13.83 -15.68
CA ARG A 110 9.01 14.46 -17.02
C ARG A 110 10.41 14.86 -17.49
N ARG A 111 11.24 15.38 -16.59
CA ARG A 111 12.61 15.81 -16.88
C ARG A 111 13.58 14.66 -17.17
N TRP A 112 13.23 13.44 -16.77
CA TRP A 112 14.05 12.23 -16.86
C TRP A 112 13.59 11.26 -17.95
N MET A 113 12.57 11.64 -18.74
CA MET A 113 11.89 10.78 -19.74
C MET A 113 12.01 11.30 -21.19
N ASP A 114 12.75 12.40 -21.41
CA ASP A 114 13.03 13.00 -22.73
C ASP A 114 14.35 12.45 -23.32
#